data_AF-A0A518G0T7-F1
#
_entry.id   AF-A0A518G0T7-F1
#
_cell.length_a   1.000
_cell.length_b   1.000
_cell.length_c   1.000
_cell.angle_alpha   90.00
_cell.angle_beta   90.00
_cell.angle_gamma   90.00
#
_symmetry.space_group_name_H-M   'P 1'
#
loop_
_entity.id
_entity.type
_entity.pdbx_description
1 polymer ?
#
loop_
_entity_poly.entity_id
_entity_poly.type
_entity_poly.pdbx_seq_one_letter_code
_entity_poly.pdbx_strand_id
1 'polypeptide(L)'
;MSVAKPQSENTNPVALLLIAATASVGGAVIGASTNAINGAVSPLYFRNIMRWHDVEDIWRASIAQGIFEGLIYGIMFSVVFTLVVGLVSHARCSFRFAARHMFVIAVAIYGCWAVGGLVAMGLATLSPEFYRKAFIGVPDHFNPMLRYAWVGGSIWGAMFGALLAVVIGSVLFAMRWRRLHPQEED
;
A
#
# COMPACT_ATOMS: atom_id res chain seq x y z
N MET A 1 14.28 24.04 -35.75
CA MET A 1 13.11 23.51 -35.01
C MET A 1 12.99 22.03 -35.30
N SER A 2 13.23 21.17 -34.31
CA SER A 2 13.09 19.72 -34.47
C SER A 2 11.60 19.40 -34.41
N VAL A 3 11.06 18.92 -35.54
CA VAL A 3 9.70 18.40 -35.62
C VAL A 3 9.64 17.18 -34.68
N ALA A 4 8.86 17.29 -33.60
CA ALA A 4 8.59 16.17 -32.72
C ALA A 4 8.03 15.02 -33.59
N LYS A 5 8.70 13.87 -33.59
CA LYS A 5 8.17 12.67 -34.24
C LYS A 5 6.78 12.38 -33.67
N PRO A 6 5.76 12.12 -34.50
CA PRO A 6 4.47 11.68 -34.00
C PRO A 6 4.70 10.45 -33.14
N GLN A 7 4.26 10.51 -31.87
CA GLN A 7 4.22 9.32 -31.03
C GLN A 7 3.32 8.33 -31.76
N SER A 8 3.82 7.12 -32.01
CA SER A 8 3.07 6.07 -32.70
C SER A 8 1.69 5.93 -32.09
N GLU A 9 0.64 6.00 -32.91
CA GLU A 9 -0.77 5.81 -32.52
C GLU A 9 -1.08 4.43 -31.90
N ASN A 10 -0.08 3.54 -31.90
CA ASN A 10 -0.17 2.16 -31.49
C ASN A 10 -0.42 2.03 -29.99
N THR A 11 -1.40 1.19 -29.65
CA THR A 11 -1.64 0.73 -28.29
C THR A 11 -0.45 -0.08 -27.77
N ASN A 12 -0.27 -0.08 -26.45
CA ASN A 12 0.81 -0.78 -25.74
C ASN A 12 0.22 -1.70 -24.66
N PRO A 13 -0.44 -2.81 -25.05
CA PRO A 13 -1.05 -3.74 -24.09
C PRO A 13 -0.01 -4.41 -23.18
N VAL A 14 1.22 -4.61 -23.66
CA VAL A 14 2.33 -5.16 -22.87
C VAL A 14 2.65 -4.25 -21.68
N ALA A 15 2.63 -2.92 -21.87
CA ALA A 15 2.84 -1.99 -20.77
C ALA A 15 1.76 -2.14 -19.69
N LEU A 16 0.48 -2.34 -20.06
CA LEU A 16 -0.60 -2.55 -19.09
C LEU A 16 -0.40 -3.84 -18.29
N LEU A 17 0.01 -4.94 -18.94
CA LEU A 17 0.33 -6.19 -18.25
C LEU A 17 1.50 -6.01 -17.26
N LEU A 18 2.55 -5.30 -17.68
CA LEU A 18 3.69 -5.02 -16.81
C LEU A 18 3.31 -4.13 -15.62
N ILE A 19 2.42 -3.15 -15.81
CA ILE A 19 1.90 -2.31 -14.73
C ILE A 19 1.12 -3.17 -13.74
N ALA A 20 0.20 -4.00 -14.21
CA ALA A 20 -0.60 -4.87 -13.35
C ALA A 20 0.30 -5.82 -12.54
N ALA A 21 1.23 -6.51 -13.22
CA ALA A 21 2.17 -7.43 -12.57
C ALA A 21 3.05 -6.71 -11.54
N THR A 22 3.61 -5.55 -11.90
CA THR A 22 4.48 -4.77 -11.01
C THR A 22 3.73 -4.26 -9.78
N ALA A 23 2.50 -3.78 -9.95
CA ALA A 23 1.68 -3.32 -8.83
C ALA A 23 1.29 -4.47 -7.89
N SER A 24 0.95 -5.65 -8.43
CA SER A 24 0.65 -6.85 -7.63
C SER A 24 1.86 -7.32 -6.83
N VAL A 25 3.04 -7.43 -7.47
CA VAL A 25 4.30 -7.76 -6.78
C VAL A 25 4.71 -6.67 -5.78
N GLY A 26 4.47 -5.40 -6.13
CA GLY A 26 4.69 -4.26 -5.23
C GLY A 26 3.88 -4.38 -3.94
N GLY A 27 2.61 -4.80 -4.04
CA GLY A 27 1.78 -5.09 -2.87
C GLY A 27 2.39 -6.17 -1.98
N ALA A 28 2.90 -7.27 -2.57
CA ALA A 28 3.59 -8.33 -1.83
C ALA A 28 4.82 -7.81 -1.08
N VAL A 29 5.65 -6.99 -1.74
CA VAL A 29 6.87 -6.41 -1.15
C VAL A 29 6.53 -5.45 0.00
N ILE A 30 5.52 -4.60 -0.17
CA ILE A 30 5.06 -3.70 0.88
C ILE A 30 4.52 -4.50 2.07
N GLY A 31 3.67 -5.50 1.83
CA GLY A 31 3.14 -6.35 2.90
C GLY A 31 4.24 -7.13 3.64
N ALA A 32 5.19 -7.71 2.90
CA ALA A 32 6.33 -8.43 3.47
C ALA A 32 7.18 -7.54 4.40
N SER A 33 7.56 -6.36 3.92
CA SER A 33 8.45 -5.45 4.65
C SER A 33 7.77 -4.76 5.82
N THR A 34 6.53 -4.30 5.67
CA THR A 34 5.75 -3.73 6.79
C THR A 34 5.51 -4.77 7.88
N ASN A 35 5.17 -6.02 7.51
CA ASN A 35 5.02 -7.07 8.49
C ASN A 35 6.33 -7.62 9.05
N ALA A 36 7.45 -7.57 8.31
CA ALA A 36 8.76 -7.86 8.89
C ALA A 36 9.08 -6.90 10.05
N ILE A 37 8.77 -5.60 9.86
CA ILE A 37 8.94 -4.59 10.91
C ILE A 37 7.93 -4.84 12.04
N ASN A 38 6.65 -4.99 11.72
CA ASN A 38 5.61 -5.19 12.73
C ASN A 38 5.84 -6.47 13.55
N GLY A 39 6.26 -7.57 12.93
CA GLY A 39 6.58 -8.83 13.59
C GLY A 39 7.77 -8.68 14.55
N ALA A 40 8.77 -7.87 14.19
CA ALA A 40 9.88 -7.54 15.09
C ALA A 40 9.45 -6.58 16.22
N VAL A 41 8.54 -5.65 15.93
CA VAL A 41 8.03 -4.68 16.91
C VAL A 41 7.12 -5.36 17.93
N SER A 42 6.12 -6.14 17.53
CA SER A 42 5.23 -6.81 18.47
C SER A 42 4.82 -8.19 17.98
N PRO A 43 5.62 -9.24 18.27
CA PRO A 43 5.20 -10.63 18.05
C PRO A 43 3.89 -10.97 18.77
N LEU A 44 3.66 -10.33 19.93
CA LEU A 44 2.47 -10.51 20.75
C LEU A 44 1.19 -10.05 20.04
N TYR A 45 1.28 -9.05 19.17
CA TYR A 45 0.16 -8.65 18.31
C TYR A 45 -0.31 -9.80 17.44
N PHE A 46 0.60 -10.40 16.68
CA PHE A 46 0.28 -11.53 15.79
C PHE A 46 -0.20 -12.74 16.59
N ARG A 47 0.45 -13.04 17.72
CA ARG A 47 -0.01 -14.14 18.59
C ARG A 47 -1.46 -13.97 19.03
N ASN A 48 -1.84 -12.77 19.47
CA ASN A 48 -3.16 -12.53 20.04
C ASN A 48 -4.23 -12.37 18.96
N ILE A 49 -3.94 -11.63 17.89
CA ILE A 49 -4.90 -11.34 16.81
C ILE A 49 -5.06 -12.55 15.88
N MET A 50 -3.97 -13.18 15.46
CA MET A 50 -4.00 -14.33 14.55
C MET A 50 -4.18 -15.67 15.28
N ARG A 51 -4.21 -15.66 16.62
CA ARG A 51 -4.28 -16.86 17.48
C ARG A 51 -3.12 -17.83 17.23
N TRP A 52 -1.95 -17.30 16.88
CA TRP A 52 -0.73 -18.05 16.60
C TRP A 52 0.00 -18.46 17.89
N HIS A 53 -0.68 -19.17 18.78
CA HIS A 53 -0.10 -19.64 20.04
C HIS A 53 0.97 -20.72 19.82
N ASP A 54 0.76 -21.57 18.81
CA ASP A 54 1.63 -22.71 18.49
C ASP A 54 2.63 -22.44 17.36
N VAL A 55 2.74 -21.19 16.88
CA VAL A 55 3.72 -20.80 15.86
C VAL A 55 5.03 -20.41 16.54
N GLU A 56 6.08 -21.20 16.31
CA GLU A 56 7.40 -20.97 16.90
C GLU A 56 8.05 -19.67 16.39
N ASP A 57 8.10 -19.49 15.06
CA ASP A 57 8.71 -18.32 14.42
C ASP A 57 7.65 -17.33 13.90
N ILE A 58 7.08 -16.55 14.84
CA ILE A 58 6.09 -15.51 14.53
C ILE A 58 6.64 -14.47 13.55
N TRP A 59 7.94 -14.19 13.60
CA TRP A 59 8.53 -13.19 12.71
C TRP A 59 8.46 -13.65 11.26
N ARG A 60 8.92 -14.87 10.95
CA ARG A 60 8.79 -15.43 9.59
C ARG A 60 7.32 -15.58 9.17
N ALA A 61 6.46 -16.04 10.07
CA ALA A 61 5.03 -16.18 9.79
C ALA A 61 4.37 -14.83 9.45
N SER A 62 4.74 -13.75 10.16
CA SER A 62 4.24 -12.40 9.88
C SER A 62 4.65 -11.90 8.49
N ILE A 63 5.89 -12.18 8.06
CA ILE A 63 6.36 -11.85 6.70
C ILE A 63 5.55 -12.61 5.66
N ALA A 64 5.37 -13.92 5.84
CA ALA A 64 4.59 -14.75 4.92
C ALA A 64 3.13 -14.28 4.82
N GLN A 65 2.50 -13.94 5.96
CA GLN A 65 1.17 -13.34 5.99
C GLN A 65 1.14 -11.99 5.28
N GLY A 66 2.16 -11.16 5.48
CA GLY A 66 2.31 -9.89 4.78
C GLY A 66 2.44 -10.05 3.27
N ILE A 67 3.19 -11.05 2.79
CA ILE A 67 3.26 -11.38 1.36
C ILE A 67 1.87 -11.76 0.84
N PHE A 68 1.17 -12.64 1.56
CA PHE A 68 -0.15 -13.14 1.17
C PHE A 68 -1.20 -12.02 1.10
N GLU A 69 -1.37 -11.24 2.17
CA GLU A 69 -2.30 -10.10 2.20
C GLU A 69 -1.88 -9.02 1.21
N GLY A 70 -0.58 -8.73 1.14
CA GLY A 70 0.00 -7.77 0.19
C GLY A 70 -0.27 -8.15 -1.26
N LEU A 71 -0.24 -9.44 -1.63
CA LEU A 71 -0.62 -9.91 -2.96
C LEU A 71 -2.10 -9.71 -3.23
N ILE A 72 -2.98 -10.04 -2.28
CA ILE A 72 -4.43 -9.85 -2.44
C ILE A 72 -4.75 -8.37 -2.70
N TYR A 73 -4.27 -7.48 -1.83
CA TYR A 73 -4.49 -6.04 -1.99
C TYR A 73 -3.77 -5.50 -3.23
N GLY A 74 -2.56 -5.99 -3.52
CA GLY A 74 -1.80 -5.65 -4.71
C GLY A 74 -2.56 -5.97 -6.00
N ILE A 75 -3.18 -7.14 -6.09
CA ILE A 75 -4.02 -7.53 -7.23
C ILE A 75 -5.27 -6.65 -7.32
N MET A 76 -5.98 -6.43 -6.22
CA MET A 76 -7.18 -5.60 -6.22
C MET A 76 -6.89 -4.17 -6.69
N PHE A 77 -5.85 -3.54 -6.15
CA PHE A 77 -5.49 -2.18 -6.48
C PHE A 77 -4.77 -2.06 -7.83
N SER A 78 -4.05 -3.10 -8.28
CA SER A 78 -3.45 -3.12 -9.61
C SER A 78 -4.50 -3.14 -10.70
N VAL A 79 -5.63 -3.84 -10.51
CA VAL A 79 -6.77 -3.78 -11.44
C VAL A 79 -7.29 -2.35 -11.55
N VAL A 80 -7.58 -1.69 -10.42
CA VAL A 80 -8.08 -0.30 -10.41
C VAL A 80 -7.11 0.64 -11.12
N PHE A 81 -5.84 0.63 -10.72
CA PHE A 81 -4.85 1.54 -11.29
C PHE A 81 -4.59 1.26 -12.77
N THR A 82 -4.47 -0.01 -13.17
CA THR A 82 -4.25 -0.40 -14.58
C THR A 82 -5.46 -0.05 -15.44
N LEU A 83 -6.68 -0.18 -14.94
CA LEU A 83 -7.90 0.28 -15.63
C LEU A 83 -7.86 1.79 -15.86
N VAL A 84 -7.53 2.59 -14.86
CA VAL A 84 -7.39 4.05 -15.03
C VAL A 84 -6.31 4.38 -16.06
N VAL A 85 -5.14 3.74 -15.98
CA VAL A 85 -4.07 3.93 -16.96
C VAL A 85 -4.55 3.57 -18.37
N GLY A 86 -5.18 2.41 -18.54
CA GLY A 86 -5.68 1.93 -19.82
C GLY A 86 -6.73 2.86 -20.43
N LEU A 87 -7.72 3.28 -19.64
CA LEU A 87 -8.81 4.14 -20.10
C LEU A 87 -8.33 5.55 -20.40
N VAL A 88 -7.58 6.19 -19.48
CA VAL A 88 -7.16 7.59 -19.64
C VAL A 88 -6.08 7.74 -20.72
N SER A 89 -5.23 6.75 -20.90
CA SER A 89 -4.19 6.78 -21.94
C SER A 89 -4.59 6.12 -23.24
N HIS A 90 -5.80 5.57 -23.36
CA HIS A 90 -6.22 4.72 -24.47
C HIS A 90 -5.20 3.59 -24.76
N ALA A 91 -4.67 2.98 -23.69
CA ALA A 91 -3.60 1.99 -23.70
C ALA A 91 -2.28 2.45 -24.35
N ARG A 92 -2.04 3.76 -24.53
CA ARG A 92 -0.79 4.30 -25.13
C ARG A 92 0.29 4.61 -24.09
N CYS A 93 -0.02 4.55 -22.79
CA CYS A 93 0.94 4.88 -21.74
C CYS A 93 2.12 3.91 -21.70
N SER A 94 3.33 4.46 -21.63
CA SER A 94 4.54 3.66 -21.36
C SER A 94 4.61 3.19 -19.90
N PHE A 95 5.19 2.01 -19.68
CA PHE A 95 5.44 1.48 -18.32
C PHE A 95 6.20 2.48 -17.44
N ARG A 96 7.26 3.12 -17.97
CA ARG A 96 8.09 4.08 -17.21
C ARG A 96 7.29 5.26 -16.67
N PHE A 97 6.30 5.73 -17.42
CA PHE A 97 5.44 6.84 -16.99
C PHE A 97 4.51 6.42 -15.85
N ALA A 98 3.86 5.26 -15.97
CA ALA A 98 3.01 4.71 -14.92
C ALA A 98 3.81 4.32 -13.66
N ALA A 99 5.01 3.77 -13.82
CA ALA A 99 5.88 3.35 -12.72
C ALA A 99 6.26 4.46 -11.76
N ARG A 100 6.39 5.71 -12.25
CA ARG A 100 6.59 6.88 -11.38
C ARG A 100 5.41 7.11 -10.44
N HIS A 101 4.19 6.88 -10.91
CA HIS A 101 2.98 7.04 -10.10
C HIS A 101 2.81 5.85 -9.14
N MET A 102 3.13 4.63 -9.58
CA MET A 102 3.19 3.45 -8.69
C MET A 102 4.17 3.67 -7.53
N PHE A 103 5.34 4.27 -7.80
CA PHE A 103 6.30 4.61 -6.76
C PHE A 103 5.75 5.64 -5.77
N VAL A 104 5.09 6.70 -6.25
CA VAL A 104 4.44 7.70 -5.38
C VAL A 104 3.35 7.06 -4.50
N ILE A 105 2.55 6.16 -5.07
CA ILE A 105 1.54 5.39 -4.34
C ILE A 105 2.21 4.56 -3.24
N ALA A 106 3.28 3.82 -3.56
CA ALA A 106 3.99 3.00 -2.59
C ALA A 106 4.55 3.85 -1.43
N VAL A 107 5.18 5.00 -1.73
CA VAL A 107 5.69 5.91 -0.70
C VAL A 107 4.54 6.45 0.17
N ALA A 108 3.41 6.82 -0.42
CA ALA A 108 2.24 7.27 0.33
C ALA A 108 1.70 6.18 1.28
N ILE A 109 1.70 4.91 0.85
CA ILE A 109 1.29 3.77 1.69
C ILE A 109 2.18 3.66 2.93
N TYR A 110 3.51 3.72 2.78
CA TYR A 110 4.42 3.72 3.93
C TYR A 110 4.22 4.93 4.84
N GLY A 111 3.93 6.09 4.26
CA GLY A 111 3.57 7.29 5.03
C GLY A 111 2.33 7.06 5.89
N CYS A 112 1.25 6.54 5.31
CA CYS A 112 0.02 6.23 6.03
C CYS A 112 0.21 5.11 7.07
N TRP A 113 1.01 4.08 6.75
CA TRP A 113 1.41 3.04 7.69
C TRP A 113 2.12 3.63 8.92
N ALA A 114 3.11 4.49 8.73
CA ALA A 114 3.83 5.13 9.83
C ALA A 114 2.91 6.05 10.65
N VAL A 115 2.10 6.88 9.99
CA VAL A 115 1.14 7.77 10.64
C VAL A 115 0.11 6.98 11.45
N GLY A 116 -0.43 5.89 10.90
CA GLY A 116 -1.38 5.02 11.61
C GLY A 116 -0.77 4.44 12.89
N GLY A 117 0.48 3.97 12.82
CA GLY A 117 1.20 3.47 13.99
C GLY A 117 1.41 4.55 15.07
N LEU A 118 1.84 5.76 14.67
CA LEU A 118 2.02 6.88 15.58
C LEU A 118 0.70 7.33 16.24
N VAL A 119 -0.39 7.40 15.47
CA VAL A 119 -1.70 7.79 15.99
C VAL A 119 -2.20 6.76 17.01
N ALA A 120 -2.06 5.47 16.74
CA ALA A 120 -2.46 4.43 17.69
C ALA A 120 -1.59 4.43 18.97
N MET A 121 -0.28 4.66 18.84
CA MET A 121 0.60 4.87 20.01
C MET A 121 0.18 6.09 20.82
N GLY A 122 -0.17 7.20 20.15
CA GLY A 122 -0.68 8.41 20.79
C GLY A 122 -1.96 8.15 21.56
N LEU A 123 -2.92 7.43 20.95
CA LEU A 123 -4.15 7.01 21.59
C LEU A 123 -3.91 6.13 22.83
N ALA A 124 -3.03 5.13 22.70
CA ALA A 124 -2.65 4.25 23.81
C ALA A 124 -1.90 4.99 24.93
N THR A 125 -1.19 6.08 24.61
CA THR A 125 -0.50 6.93 25.59
C THR A 125 -1.47 7.85 26.32
N LEU A 126 -2.38 8.49 25.58
CA LEU A 126 -3.33 9.48 26.13
C LEU A 126 -4.44 8.83 26.95
N SER A 127 -4.89 7.63 26.56
CA SER A 127 -5.93 6.89 27.28
C SER A 127 -5.69 5.37 27.27
N PRO A 128 -4.76 4.87 28.10
CA PRO A 128 -4.43 3.45 28.18
C PRO A 128 -5.63 2.54 28.47
N GLU A 129 -6.50 2.95 29.39
CA GLU A 129 -7.68 2.16 29.78
C GLU A 129 -8.70 2.05 28.65
N PHE A 130 -8.95 3.17 27.94
CA PHE A 130 -9.80 3.15 26.74
C PHE A 130 -9.20 2.22 25.70
N TYR A 131 -7.90 2.33 25.42
CA TYR A 131 -7.24 1.51 24.42
C TYR A 131 -7.35 0.01 24.72
N ARG A 132 -7.10 -0.41 25.96
CA ARG A 132 -7.25 -1.83 26.37
C ARG A 132 -8.70 -2.33 26.30
N LYS A 133 -9.69 -1.47 26.53
CA LYS A 133 -11.12 -1.83 26.41
C LYS A 133 -11.60 -1.86 24.96
N ALA A 134 -11.05 -1.01 24.10
CA ALA A 134 -11.46 -0.87 22.71
C ALA A 134 -10.81 -1.94 21.81
N PHE A 135 -9.60 -2.39 22.13
CA PHE A 135 -8.84 -3.33 21.30
C PHE A 135 -8.60 -4.66 22.03
N ILE A 136 -8.71 -5.75 21.27
CA ILE A 136 -8.60 -7.12 21.79
C ILE A 136 -7.13 -7.44 22.08
N GLY A 137 -6.87 -8.18 23.17
CA GLY A 137 -5.56 -8.79 23.44
C GLY A 137 -4.43 -7.80 23.73
N VAL A 138 -4.76 -6.57 24.12
CA VAL A 138 -3.76 -5.54 24.43
C VAL A 138 -3.02 -5.90 25.73
N PRO A 139 -1.68 -5.80 25.79
CA PRO A 139 -0.92 -6.04 27.01
C PRO A 139 -1.19 -5.03 28.12
N ASP A 140 -1.09 -5.46 29.38
CA ASP A 140 -1.29 -4.58 30.54
C ASP A 140 -0.15 -3.59 30.75
N HIS A 141 1.08 -3.99 30.44
CA HIS A 141 2.25 -3.12 30.62
C HIS A 141 2.38 -2.07 29.51
N PHE A 142 2.79 -0.86 29.88
CA PHE A 142 2.83 0.30 28.99
C PHE A 142 3.69 0.09 27.72
N ASN A 143 4.94 -0.36 27.87
CA ASN A 143 5.84 -0.55 26.72
C ASN A 143 5.35 -1.63 25.74
N PRO A 144 4.95 -2.84 26.19
CA PRO A 144 4.31 -3.81 25.32
C PRO A 144 3.01 -3.31 24.67
N MET A 145 2.20 -2.53 25.39
CA MET A 145 0.99 -1.92 24.84
C MET A 145 1.31 -0.94 23.70
N LEU A 146 2.33 -0.09 23.84
CA LEU A 146 2.71 0.84 22.76
C LEU A 146 3.22 0.10 21.52
N ARG A 147 4.02 -0.95 21.70
CA ARG A 147 4.49 -1.80 20.58
C ARG A 147 3.31 -2.51 19.90
N TYR A 148 2.35 -3.00 20.69
CA TYR A 148 1.10 -3.57 20.19
C TYR A 148 0.28 -2.53 19.41
N ALA A 149 0.17 -1.31 19.95
CA ALA A 149 -0.57 -0.22 19.34
C ALA A 149 0.05 0.26 18.03
N TRP A 150 1.38 0.36 17.97
CA TRP A 150 2.10 0.64 16.73
C TRP A 150 1.69 -0.35 15.63
N VAL A 151 1.75 -1.65 15.91
CA VAL A 151 1.45 -2.69 14.91
C VAL A 151 -0.02 -2.61 14.47
N GLY A 152 -0.96 -2.54 15.42
CA GLY A 152 -2.37 -2.45 15.08
C GLY A 152 -2.69 -1.20 14.25
N GLY A 153 -2.20 -0.04 14.70
CA GLY A 153 -2.39 1.24 14.01
C GLY A 153 -1.74 1.27 12.64
N SER A 154 -0.54 0.71 12.49
CA SER A 154 0.20 0.76 11.24
C SER A 154 -0.42 -0.13 10.16
N ILE A 155 -0.96 -1.30 10.52
CA ILE A 155 -1.71 -2.16 9.61
C ILE A 155 -2.95 -1.43 9.07
N TRP A 156 -3.77 -0.84 9.95
CA TRP A 156 -4.94 -0.06 9.53
C TRP A 156 -4.54 1.17 8.70
N GLY A 157 -3.46 1.85 9.09
CA GLY A 157 -2.89 2.96 8.33
C GLY A 157 -2.49 2.57 6.92
N ALA A 158 -1.85 1.41 6.74
CA ALA A 158 -1.51 0.87 5.42
C ALA A 158 -2.76 0.52 4.60
N MET A 159 -3.77 -0.11 5.22
CA MET A 159 -5.00 -0.54 4.52
C MET A 159 -5.80 0.66 3.99
N PHE A 160 -6.14 1.62 4.85
CA PHE A 160 -6.86 2.83 4.42
C PHE A 160 -5.98 3.72 3.54
N GLY A 161 -4.69 3.80 3.86
CA GLY A 161 -3.70 4.53 3.10
C GLY A 161 -3.54 4.02 1.68
N ALA A 162 -3.57 2.70 1.46
CA ALA A 162 -3.48 2.10 0.12
C ALA A 162 -4.67 2.48 -0.75
N LEU A 163 -5.89 2.40 -0.21
CA LEU A 163 -7.08 2.83 -0.93
C LEU A 163 -6.98 4.32 -1.33
N LEU A 164 -6.64 5.19 -0.37
CA LEU A 164 -6.51 6.62 -0.62
C LEU A 164 -5.38 6.93 -1.62
N ALA A 165 -4.23 6.29 -1.45
CA ALA A 165 -3.06 6.48 -2.30
C ALA A 165 -3.34 6.06 -3.74
N VAL A 166 -4.05 4.95 -3.96
CA VAL A 166 -4.41 4.48 -5.31
C VAL A 166 -5.38 5.46 -5.98
N VAL A 167 -6.39 5.97 -5.26
CA VAL A 167 -7.31 6.99 -5.78
C VAL A 167 -6.55 8.26 -6.16
N ILE A 168 -5.77 8.83 -5.24
CA ILE A 168 -5.01 10.06 -5.49
C ILE A 168 -3.97 9.84 -6.61
N GLY A 169 -3.24 8.74 -6.57
CA GLY A 169 -2.25 8.39 -7.59
C GLY A 169 -2.86 8.23 -8.98
N SER A 170 -4.07 7.66 -9.06
CA SER A 170 -4.86 7.54 -10.29
C SER A 170 -5.28 8.91 -10.83
N VAL A 171 -5.76 9.80 -9.96
CA VAL A 171 -6.13 11.18 -10.33
C VAL A 171 -4.90 11.97 -10.80
N LEU A 172 -3.79 11.89 -10.06
CA LEU A 172 -2.54 12.56 -10.43
C LEU A 172 -1.99 12.05 -11.75
N PHE A 173 -2.06 10.73 -11.99
CA PHE A 173 -1.74 10.13 -13.28
C PHE A 173 -2.59 10.74 -14.39
N ALA A 174 -3.92 10.77 -14.22
CA ALA A 174 -4.85 11.25 -15.24
C ALA A 174 -4.63 12.73 -15.56
N MET A 175 -4.47 13.57 -14.53
CA MET A 175 -4.17 14.99 -14.68
C MET A 175 -2.85 15.21 -15.42
N ARG A 176 -1.80 14.48 -15.05
CA ARG A 176 -0.49 14.62 -15.68
C ARG A 176 -0.50 14.12 -17.13
N TRP A 177 -1.20 13.02 -17.40
CA TRP A 177 -1.33 12.48 -18.75
C TRP A 177 -2.00 13.48 -19.69
N ARG A 178 -3.17 14.01 -19.30
CA ARG A 178 -3.94 15.00 -20.09
C ARG A 178 -3.17 16.30 -20.31
N ARG A 179 -2.37 16.77 -19.35
CA ARG A 179 -1.53 17.96 -19.53
C ARG A 179 -0.42 17.77 -20.56
N LEU A 180 0.13 16.57 -20.67
CA LEU A 180 1.21 16.25 -21.60
C LEU A 180 0.71 15.85 -22.99
N HIS A 181 -0.54 15.37 -23.08
CA HIS A 181 -1.21 15.02 -24.32
C HIS A 181 -2.61 15.65 -24.29
N PRO A 182 -2.70 16.97 -24.54
CA PRO A 182 -3.99 17.61 -24.75
C PRO A 182 -4.70 16.83 -25.85
N GLN A 183 -5.92 16.37 -25.58
CA GLN A 183 -6.73 15.88 -26.69
C GLN A 183 -7.07 17.12 -27.52
N GLU A 184 -6.79 17.08 -28.82
CA GLU A 184 -7.44 17.97 -29.77
C GLU A 184 -8.93 17.64 -29.64
N GLU A 185 -9.66 18.48 -28.91
CA GLU A 185 -11.11 18.41 -28.84
C GLU A 185 -11.63 18.77 -30.23
N ASP A 186 -12.15 17.77 -30.94
CA ASP A 186 -13.01 17.97 -32.13
C ASP A 186 -14.35 18.59 -31.73
#